data_AF-A0A952LKZ0-F1
#
_entry.id   AF-A0A952LKZ0-F1
#
_cell.length_a   1.000
_cell.length_b   1.000
_cell.length_c   1.000
_cell.angle_alpha   90.00
_cell.angle_beta   90.00
_cell.angle_gamma   90.00
#
_symmetry.space_group_name_H-M   'P 1'
#
loop_
_entity.id
_entity.type
_entity.pdbx_description
1 polymer ?
#
loop_
_entity_poly.entity_id
_entity_poly.type
_entity_poly.pdbx_seq_one_letter_code
_entity_poly.pdbx_strand_id
1 'polypeptide(L)'
;MNSTGLNVKQQVSFSSKLLFVVSLFIVFAGLSNAIPGIPGLDASLKSLTGFDWFLIRKFPTEWFYPIMFSIMMLCVALKHSIWRSWLDKSVGRRRLGAVLDILLVLAALTISLTYVVEIESICLVDQLTGERERLLSQALKIEKELADLYGLPEPTTVEDPQCVGNTGGWIVLILAVCVLIFLAYNIKVWGFPLVAVALAIALYS
;
A
#
# COMPACT_ATOMS: atom_id res chain seq x y z
N MET A 1 43.48 -29.50 -12.37
CA MET A 1 43.14 -30.18 -11.09
C MET A 1 43.20 -29.15 -9.97
N ASN A 2 42.06 -28.59 -9.56
CA ASN A 2 41.58 -28.68 -8.18
C ASN A 2 40.22 -28.01 -8.05
N SER A 3 39.23 -28.87 -7.86
CA SER A 3 37.84 -28.57 -7.59
C SER A 3 37.71 -28.12 -6.13
N THR A 4 37.30 -26.89 -5.91
CA THR A 4 36.66 -26.44 -4.66
C THR A 4 35.47 -25.58 -5.11
N GLY A 5 34.31 -26.16 -5.34
CA GLY A 5 33.53 -26.79 -4.28
C GLY A 5 32.72 -25.79 -3.46
N LEU A 6 32.42 -24.59 -3.98
CA LEU A 6 31.34 -23.76 -3.44
C LEU A 6 30.03 -24.10 -4.16
N ASN A 7 29.52 -25.28 -3.80
CA ASN A 7 28.11 -25.60 -3.89
C ASN A 7 27.39 -24.60 -2.98
N VAL A 8 26.99 -23.43 -3.50
CA VAL A 8 25.97 -22.59 -2.88
C VAL A 8 24.66 -23.36 -3.05
N LYS A 9 24.53 -24.44 -2.28
CA LYS A 9 23.26 -25.11 -2.06
C LYS A 9 22.42 -24.00 -1.45
N GLN A 10 21.49 -23.48 -2.24
CA GLN A 10 20.51 -22.51 -1.80
C GLN A 10 19.73 -23.18 -0.68
N GLN A 11 20.26 -23.05 0.54
CA GLN A 11 19.63 -23.55 1.74
C GLN A 11 18.27 -22.87 1.74
N VAL A 12 17.21 -23.67 1.66
CA VAL A 12 15.85 -23.16 1.77
C VAL A 12 15.70 -22.68 3.21
N SER A 13 16.22 -21.48 3.45
CA SER A 13 16.24 -20.81 4.72
C SER A 13 14.80 -20.61 5.15
N PHE A 14 14.56 -20.66 6.46
CA PHE A 14 13.28 -20.30 7.06
C PHE A 14 12.74 -18.98 6.48
N SER A 15 13.61 -18.02 6.20
CA SER A 15 13.29 -16.75 5.54
C SER A 15 12.65 -16.95 4.15
N SER A 16 13.17 -17.86 3.32
CA SER A 16 12.62 -18.14 2.00
C SER A 16 11.24 -18.80 2.05
N LYS A 17 11.01 -19.70 3.02
CA LYS A 17 9.70 -20.33 3.25
C LYS A 17 8.68 -19.31 3.76
N LEU A 18 9.09 -18.48 4.71
CA LEU A 18 8.26 -17.40 5.26
C LEU A 18 7.87 -16.41 4.15
N LEU A 19 8.82 -15.94 3.35
CA LEU A 19 8.54 -15.05 2.21
C LEU A 19 7.58 -15.68 1.21
N PHE A 20 7.70 -16.98 0.95
CA PHE A 20 6.76 -17.69 0.08
C PHE A 20 5.35 -17.72 0.66
N VAL A 21 5.19 -18.06 1.95
CA VAL A 21 3.88 -18.07 2.63
C VAL A 21 3.25 -16.68 2.66
N VAL A 22 4.03 -15.66 3.00
CA VAL A 22 3.55 -14.26 3.02
C VAL A 22 3.15 -13.80 1.62
N SER A 23 3.95 -14.11 0.59
CA SER A 23 3.61 -13.77 -0.80
C SER A 23 2.34 -14.47 -1.25
N LEU A 24 2.17 -15.75 -0.90
CA LEU A 24 0.97 -16.52 -1.21
C LEU A 24 -0.27 -15.91 -0.54
N PHE A 25 -0.15 -15.52 0.73
CA PHE A 25 -1.20 -14.81 1.45
C PHE A 25 -1.56 -13.49 0.76
N ILE A 26 -0.58 -12.68 0.38
CA ILE A 26 -0.81 -11.40 -0.33
C ILE A 26 -1.59 -11.62 -1.63
N VAL A 27 -1.21 -12.63 -2.41
CA VAL A 27 -1.90 -12.97 -3.66
C VAL A 27 -3.35 -13.38 -3.39
N PHE A 28 -3.59 -14.29 -2.44
CA PHE A 28 -4.95 -14.70 -2.12
C PHE A 28 -5.80 -13.53 -1.59
N ALA A 29 -5.25 -12.70 -0.70
CA ALA A 29 -5.94 -11.52 -0.19
C ALA A 29 -6.29 -10.54 -1.32
N GLY A 30 -5.37 -10.30 -2.26
CA GLY A 30 -5.62 -9.47 -3.44
C GLY A 30 -6.68 -10.05 -4.36
N LEU A 31 -6.63 -11.36 -4.63
CA LEU A 31 -7.64 -12.06 -5.44
C LEU A 31 -9.02 -11.98 -4.79
N SER A 32 -9.12 -12.22 -3.48
CA SER A 32 -10.37 -12.09 -2.72
C SER A 32 -10.95 -10.68 -2.82
N ASN A 33 -10.10 -9.65 -2.71
CA ASN A 33 -10.54 -8.27 -2.86
C ASN A 33 -11.02 -7.93 -4.28
N ALA A 34 -10.47 -8.61 -5.30
CA ALA A 34 -10.83 -8.44 -6.70
C ALA A 34 -12.05 -9.27 -7.14
N ILE A 35 -12.64 -10.11 -6.27
CA ILE A 35 -13.82 -10.91 -6.61
C ILE A 35 -14.98 -9.97 -6.98
N PRO A 36 -15.55 -10.08 -8.20
CA PRO A 36 -16.70 -9.28 -8.59
C PRO A 36 -17.93 -9.64 -7.76
N GLY A 37 -18.91 -8.74 -7.70
CA GLY A 37 -20.13 -8.97 -6.93
C GLY A 37 -21.03 -10.04 -7.51
N ILE A 38 -20.77 -11.29 -7.19
CA ILE A 38 -21.64 -12.41 -7.53
C ILE A 38 -22.85 -12.37 -6.59
N PRO A 39 -24.08 -12.19 -7.12
CA PRO A 39 -25.28 -12.18 -6.30
C PRO A 39 -25.47 -13.54 -5.61
N GLY A 40 -25.73 -13.53 -4.30
CA GLY A 40 -25.96 -14.74 -3.50
C GLY A 40 -24.71 -15.41 -2.93
N LEU A 41 -23.49 -15.11 -3.41
CA LEU A 41 -22.25 -15.71 -2.91
C LEU A 41 -22.04 -15.42 -1.42
N ASP A 42 -22.11 -14.15 -1.04
CA ASP A 42 -21.96 -13.71 0.36
C ASP A 42 -23.03 -14.34 1.27
N ALA A 43 -24.26 -14.53 0.77
CA ALA A 43 -25.36 -15.15 1.51
C ALA A 43 -25.17 -16.68 1.67
N SER A 44 -24.71 -17.37 0.61
CA SER A 44 -24.39 -18.80 0.65
C SER A 44 -23.21 -19.12 1.56
N LEU A 45 -22.23 -18.23 1.65
CA LEU A 45 -21.09 -18.38 2.55
C LEU A 45 -21.48 -18.13 4.01
N LYS A 46 -22.34 -17.13 4.27
CA LYS A 46 -22.90 -16.90 5.60
C LYS A 46 -23.75 -18.08 6.08
N SER A 47 -24.57 -18.66 5.21
CA SER A 47 -25.38 -19.84 5.59
C SER A 47 -24.56 -21.12 5.77
N LEU A 48 -23.41 -21.26 5.11
CA LEU A 48 -22.50 -22.41 5.29
C LEU A 48 -21.58 -22.29 6.51
N THR A 49 -21.11 -21.08 6.82
CA THR A 49 -20.11 -20.85 7.88
C THR A 49 -20.73 -20.45 9.22
N GLY A 50 -21.96 -19.93 9.22
CA GLY A 50 -22.64 -19.45 10.43
C GLY A 50 -22.07 -18.14 11.01
N PHE A 51 -21.11 -17.51 10.34
CA PHE A 51 -20.49 -16.25 10.78
C PHE A 51 -21.02 -15.08 9.95
N ASP A 52 -21.89 -14.25 10.56
CA ASP A 52 -22.49 -13.08 9.90
C ASP A 52 -21.49 -12.00 9.49
N TRP A 53 -20.32 -11.98 10.16
CA TRP A 53 -19.25 -11.01 9.97
C TRP A 53 -18.26 -11.39 8.88
N PHE A 54 -18.32 -12.63 8.35
CA PHE A 54 -17.35 -13.09 7.35
C PHE A 54 -17.72 -12.54 5.96
N LEU A 55 -17.12 -11.40 5.62
CA LEU A 55 -17.18 -10.80 4.30
C LEU A 55 -15.94 -11.22 3.50
N ILE A 56 -16.13 -12.01 2.45
CA ILE A 56 -15.04 -12.46 1.57
C ILE A 56 -14.52 -11.33 0.67
N ARG A 57 -15.29 -10.24 0.56
CA ARG A 57 -15.10 -9.12 -0.36
C ARG A 57 -15.28 -7.79 0.38
N LYS A 58 -14.69 -6.72 -0.17
CA LYS A 58 -14.72 -5.35 0.37
C LYS A 58 -13.96 -5.23 1.69
N PHE A 59 -12.67 -5.56 1.67
CA PHE A 59 -11.80 -5.13 2.76
C PHE A 59 -11.83 -3.59 2.85
N PRO A 60 -11.71 -3.01 4.06
CA PRO A 60 -11.60 -1.56 4.21
C PRO A 60 -10.41 -1.07 3.40
N THR A 61 -10.69 -0.42 2.27
CA THR A 61 -9.65 -0.09 1.27
C THR A 61 -8.63 0.87 1.83
N GLU A 62 -9.05 1.67 2.81
CA GLU A 62 -8.28 2.70 3.47
C GLU A 62 -7.12 2.10 4.28
N TRP A 63 -7.27 0.88 4.79
CA TRP A 63 -6.24 0.19 5.58
C TRP A 63 -5.60 -0.96 4.80
N PHE A 64 -6.41 -1.70 4.04
CA PHE A 64 -5.95 -2.86 3.31
C PHE A 64 -4.86 -2.48 2.29
N TYR A 65 -5.10 -1.51 1.43
CA TYR A 65 -4.13 -1.14 0.38
C TYR A 65 -2.78 -0.64 0.91
N PRO A 66 -2.71 0.36 1.82
CA PRO A 66 -1.42 0.85 2.30
C PRO A 66 -0.64 -0.22 3.07
N ILE A 67 -1.31 -1.07 3.85
CA ILE A 67 -0.65 -2.17 4.59
C ILE A 67 -0.12 -3.22 3.62
N MET A 68 -0.95 -3.71 2.71
CA MET A 68 -0.56 -4.74 1.75
C MET A 68 0.56 -4.26 0.82
N PHE A 69 0.50 -3.00 0.38
CA PHE A 69 1.57 -2.39 -0.41
C PHE A 69 2.90 -2.38 0.36
N SER A 70 2.89 -1.94 1.63
CA SER A 70 4.10 -1.92 2.46
C SER A 70 4.68 -3.32 2.70
N ILE A 71 3.84 -4.32 2.99
CA ILE A 71 4.29 -5.71 3.18
C ILE A 71 4.85 -6.27 1.87
N MET A 72 4.17 -6.05 0.75
CA MET A 72 4.65 -6.47 -0.57
C MET A 72 6.02 -5.88 -0.89
N MET A 73 6.21 -4.59 -0.64
CA MET A 73 7.48 -3.91 -0.89
C MET A 73 8.59 -4.40 0.04
N LEU A 74 8.28 -4.70 1.30
CA LEU A 74 9.21 -5.38 2.20
C LEU A 74 9.60 -6.77 1.65
N CYS A 75 8.65 -7.56 1.16
CA CYS A 75 8.94 -8.85 0.54
C CYS A 75 9.86 -8.71 -0.69
N VAL A 76 9.62 -7.72 -1.54
CA VAL A 76 10.47 -7.41 -2.71
C VAL A 76 11.88 -7.04 -2.27
N ALA A 77 12.03 -6.15 -1.29
CA ALA A 77 13.34 -5.76 -0.75
C ALA A 77 14.10 -6.95 -0.16
N LEU A 78 13.42 -7.83 0.58
CA LEU A 78 14.04 -9.02 1.18
C LEU A 78 14.41 -10.08 0.15
N LYS A 79 13.57 -10.29 -0.87
CA LYS A 79 13.77 -11.31 -1.91
C LYS A 79 14.81 -10.89 -2.95
N HIS A 80 14.76 -9.64 -3.38
CA HIS A 80 15.59 -9.08 -4.45
C HIS A 80 16.66 -8.11 -3.95
N SER A 81 17.03 -8.20 -2.66
CA SER A 81 18.01 -7.33 -2.00
C SER A 81 19.26 -7.11 -2.85
N ILE A 82 19.53 -5.84 -3.16
CA ILE A 82 20.70 -5.40 -3.90
C ILE A 82 21.95 -5.63 -3.06
N TRP A 83 21.89 -5.36 -1.74
CA TRP A 83 22.98 -5.61 -0.81
C TRP A 83 23.49 -7.05 -0.91
N ARG A 84 22.58 -8.04 -0.85
CA ARG A 84 22.94 -9.45 -0.94
C ARG A 84 23.47 -9.81 -2.34
N SER A 85 22.95 -9.18 -3.40
CA SER A 85 23.42 -9.43 -4.77
C SER A 85 24.82 -8.86 -5.05
N TRP A 86 25.29 -7.91 -4.25
CA TRP A 86 26.57 -7.23 -4.41
C TRP A 86 27.59 -7.60 -3.32
N LEU A 87 27.45 -8.79 -2.72
CA LEU A 87 28.41 -9.32 -1.75
C LEU A 87 29.84 -9.41 -2.31
N ASP A 88 29.98 -9.76 -3.58
CA ASP A 88 31.28 -9.90 -4.26
C ASP A 88 31.81 -8.57 -4.86
N LYS A 89 31.15 -7.44 -4.58
CA LYS A 89 31.56 -6.11 -5.07
C LYS A 89 32.24 -5.30 -3.97
N SER A 90 32.82 -4.16 -4.36
CA SER A 90 33.49 -3.26 -3.41
C SER A 90 32.54 -2.81 -2.28
N VAL A 91 33.12 -2.52 -1.11
CA VAL A 91 32.37 -2.12 0.10
C VAL A 91 31.45 -0.93 -0.18
N GLY A 92 31.90 0.04 -1.00
CA GLY A 92 31.09 1.20 -1.40
C GLY A 92 29.84 0.81 -2.20
N ARG A 93 29.98 -0.08 -3.20
CA ARG A 93 28.84 -0.60 -3.95
C ARG A 93 27.91 -1.39 -3.05
N ARG A 94 28.46 -2.23 -2.18
CA ARG A 94 27.66 -2.99 -1.20
C ARG A 94 26.80 -2.04 -0.35
N ARG A 95 27.39 -1.01 0.25
CA ARG A 95 26.66 0.03 1.02
C ARG A 95 25.57 0.72 0.20
N LEU A 96 25.85 1.09 -1.04
CA LEU A 96 24.85 1.67 -1.94
C LEU A 96 23.66 0.71 -2.15
N GLY A 97 23.92 -0.59 -2.27
CA GLY A 97 22.87 -1.61 -2.32
C GLY A 97 21.96 -1.64 -1.09
N ALA A 98 22.51 -1.55 0.12
CA ALA A 98 21.69 -1.47 1.34
C ALA A 98 20.89 -0.17 1.41
N VAL A 99 21.48 0.95 0.99
CA VAL A 99 20.76 2.23 0.94
C VAL A 99 19.56 2.12 0.02
N LEU A 100 19.70 1.53 -1.16
CA LEU A 100 18.58 1.32 -2.09
C LEU A 100 17.50 0.37 -1.52
N ASP A 101 17.90 -0.72 -0.88
CA ASP A 101 16.97 -1.65 -0.21
C ASP A 101 16.16 -0.93 0.89
N ILE A 102 16.82 -0.09 1.70
CA ILE A 102 16.18 0.69 2.77
C ILE A 102 15.27 1.78 2.19
N LEU A 103 15.76 2.53 1.20
CA LEU A 103 14.99 3.59 0.54
C LEU A 103 13.71 3.05 -0.08
N LEU A 104 13.74 1.85 -0.67
CA LEU A 104 12.54 1.22 -1.24
C LEU A 104 11.46 1.01 -0.18
N VAL A 105 11.84 0.45 0.98
CA VAL A 105 10.90 0.19 2.08
C VAL A 105 10.41 1.49 2.70
N LEU A 106 11.29 2.46 2.90
CA LEU A 106 10.92 3.78 3.42
C LEU A 106 9.97 4.53 2.46
N ALA A 107 10.23 4.47 1.15
CA ALA A 107 9.35 5.05 0.15
C ALA A 107 7.96 4.41 0.19
N ALA A 108 7.90 3.07 0.32
CA ALA A 108 6.63 2.36 0.44
C ALA A 108 5.85 2.78 1.69
N LEU A 109 6.51 2.83 2.85
CA LEU A 109 5.91 3.29 4.11
C LEU A 109 5.46 4.76 4.02
N THR A 110 6.24 5.61 3.33
CA THR A 110 5.92 7.02 3.14
C THR A 110 4.67 7.19 2.29
N ILE A 111 4.56 6.47 1.16
CA ILE A 111 3.35 6.48 0.33
C ILE A 111 2.15 5.96 1.14
N SER A 112 2.31 4.83 1.84
CA SER A 112 1.25 4.24 2.66
C SER A 112 0.76 5.20 3.75
N LEU A 113 1.67 5.90 4.43
CA LEU A 113 1.32 6.90 5.43
C LEU A 113 0.63 8.11 4.80
N THR A 114 1.18 8.62 3.69
CA THR A 114 0.59 9.76 2.96
C THR A 114 -0.83 9.43 2.51
N TYR A 115 -1.07 8.23 1.99
CA TYR A 115 -2.41 7.78 1.62
C TYR A 115 -3.42 7.88 2.78
N VAL A 116 -3.03 7.43 3.99
CA VAL A 116 -3.91 7.46 5.17
C VAL A 116 -4.08 8.88 5.74
N VAL A 117 -3.11 9.76 5.51
CA VAL A 117 -3.21 11.19 5.85
C VAL A 117 -4.14 11.94 4.90
N GLU A 118 -4.15 11.58 3.61
CA GLU A 118 -4.85 12.32 2.55
C GLU A 118 -6.25 11.79 2.24
N ILE A 119 -6.56 10.53 2.56
CA ILE A 119 -7.86 9.95 2.20
C ILE A 119 -8.98 10.55 3.08
N GLU A 120 -10.01 11.12 2.44
CA GLU A 120 -11.13 11.82 3.11
C GLU A 120 -11.85 10.92 4.14
N SER A 121 -11.91 9.61 3.87
CA SER A 121 -12.51 8.66 4.81
C SER A 121 -11.69 8.41 6.08
N ILE A 122 -10.40 8.81 6.14
CA ILE A 122 -9.56 8.76 7.36
C ILE A 122 -9.11 10.16 7.81
N CYS A 123 -8.38 10.91 7.00
CA CYS A 123 -7.71 12.16 7.39
C CYS A 123 -6.97 12.01 8.74
N LEU A 124 -5.92 11.17 8.78
CA LEU A 124 -5.29 10.75 10.05
C LEU A 124 -4.91 11.92 10.97
N VAL A 125 -4.40 13.01 10.41
CA VAL A 125 -4.01 14.20 11.19
C VAL A 125 -5.22 14.88 11.83
N ASP A 126 -6.35 14.92 11.12
CA ASP A 126 -7.59 15.54 11.62
C ASP A 126 -8.26 14.69 12.70
N GLN A 127 -8.13 13.36 12.60
CA GLN A 127 -8.53 12.46 13.68
C GLN A 127 -7.69 12.66 14.94
N LEU A 128 -6.37 12.84 14.78
CA LEU A 128 -5.46 13.05 15.92
C LEU A 128 -5.63 14.42 16.57
N THR A 129 -6.03 15.44 15.81
CA THR A 129 -6.25 16.81 16.30
C THR A 129 -7.67 17.05 16.81
N GLY A 130 -8.63 16.15 16.53
CA GLY A 130 -10.05 16.31 16.85
C GLY A 130 -10.82 17.20 15.88
N GLU A 131 -10.16 17.68 14.83
CA GLU A 131 -10.75 18.59 13.84
C GLU A 131 -11.84 17.91 13.02
N ARG A 132 -11.70 16.60 12.78
CA ARG A 132 -12.70 15.82 12.04
C ARG A 132 -14.07 15.82 12.74
N GLU A 133 -14.10 15.65 14.06
CA GLU A 133 -15.36 15.66 14.82
C GLU A 133 -16.04 17.04 14.76
N ARG A 134 -15.23 18.11 14.82
CA ARG A 134 -15.71 19.49 14.69
C ARG A 134 -16.38 19.72 13.34
N LEU A 135 -15.70 19.36 12.25
CA LEU A 135 -16.22 19.53 10.89
C LEU A 135 -17.46 18.67 10.63
N LEU A 136 -17.47 17.41 11.08
CA LEU A 136 -18.61 16.51 10.94
C LEU A 136 -19.84 17.05 11.68
N SER A 137 -19.66 17.56 12.90
CA SER A 137 -20.76 18.15 13.68
C SER A 137 -21.35 19.41 13.03
N GLN A 138 -20.48 20.23 12.42
CA GLN A 138 -20.90 21.44 11.71
C GLN A 138 -21.64 21.10 10.43
N ALA A 139 -21.13 20.14 9.64
CA ALA A 139 -21.79 19.65 8.43
C ALA A 139 -23.17 19.05 8.75
N LEU A 140 -23.26 18.20 9.78
CA LEU A 140 -24.52 17.61 10.22
C LEU A 140 -25.54 18.67 10.66
N LYS A 141 -25.08 19.72 11.36
CA LYS A 141 -25.95 20.82 11.74
C LYS A 141 -26.51 21.57 10.53
N ILE A 142 -25.65 21.89 9.56
CA ILE A 142 -26.04 22.59 8.33
C ILE A 142 -27.02 21.75 7.52
N GLU A 143 -26.76 20.45 7.36
CA GLU A 143 -27.67 19.56 6.64
C GLU A 143 -29.03 19.41 7.33
N LYS A 144 -29.08 19.41 8.67
CA LYS A 144 -30.35 19.40 9.41
C LYS A 144 -31.14 20.69 9.22
N GLU A 145 -30.49 21.85 9.30
CA GLU A 145 -31.12 23.15 9.03
C GLU A 145 -31.64 23.22 7.58
N LEU A 146 -30.86 22.68 6.63
CA LEU A 146 -31.24 22.62 5.23
C LEU A 146 -32.42 21.65 5.01
N ALA A 147 -32.42 20.50 5.66
CA ALA A 147 -33.51 19.54 5.58
C ALA A 147 -34.82 20.13 6.10
N ASP A 148 -34.80 20.87 7.22
CA ASP A 148 -35.97 21.57 7.76
C ASP A 148 -36.52 22.63 6.79
N LEU A 149 -35.64 23.42 6.18
CA LEU A 149 -36.03 24.44 5.18
C LEU A 149 -36.67 23.86 3.92
N TYR A 150 -36.20 22.69 3.47
CA TYR A 150 -36.71 22.03 2.26
C TYR A 150 -37.78 20.96 2.55
N GLY A 151 -38.18 20.76 3.81
CA GLY A 151 -39.14 19.73 4.21
C GLY A 151 -38.66 18.29 3.96
N LEU A 152 -37.34 18.08 3.96
CA LEU A 152 -36.71 16.77 3.83
C LEU A 152 -36.61 16.08 5.19
N PRO A 153 -36.57 14.74 5.24
CA PRO A 153 -36.34 14.02 6.50
C PRO A 153 -34.97 14.37 7.11
N GLU A 154 -34.89 14.32 8.45
CA GLU A 154 -33.67 14.65 9.17
C GLU A 154 -32.52 13.68 8.79
N PRO A 155 -31.36 14.19 8.34
CA PRO A 155 -30.21 13.35 8.01
C PRO A 155 -29.57 12.80 9.28
N THR A 156 -29.20 11.51 9.24
CA THR A 156 -28.52 10.80 10.34
C THR A 156 -27.01 10.70 10.14
N THR A 157 -26.52 11.00 8.94
CA THR A 157 -25.11 10.96 8.54
C THR A 157 -24.86 12.04 7.50
N VAL A 158 -23.62 12.54 7.45
CA VAL A 158 -23.15 13.46 6.41
C VAL A 158 -22.00 12.83 5.64
N GLU A 159 -21.67 13.42 4.48
CA GLU A 159 -20.47 13.04 3.74
C GLU A 159 -19.20 13.39 4.53
N ASP A 160 -18.13 12.63 4.29
CA ASP A 160 -16.84 12.87 4.95
C ASP A 160 -16.28 14.23 4.52
N PRO A 161 -15.90 15.11 5.48
CA PRO A 161 -15.32 16.40 5.15
C PRO A 161 -13.92 16.24 4.55
N GLN A 162 -13.51 17.22 3.76
CA GLN A 162 -12.14 17.26 3.22
C GLN A 162 -11.10 17.35 4.34
N CYS A 163 -9.95 16.71 4.14
CA CYS A 163 -8.85 16.76 5.10
C CYS A 163 -8.25 18.17 5.18
N VAL A 164 -8.25 18.77 6.37
CA VAL A 164 -7.64 20.08 6.67
C VAL A 164 -6.15 19.94 6.98
N GLY A 165 -5.78 18.97 7.81
CA GLY A 165 -4.40 18.62 8.17
C GLY A 165 -3.72 17.71 7.15
N ASN A 166 -3.63 18.15 5.89
CA ASN A 166 -3.02 17.37 4.81
C ASN A 166 -1.55 17.76 4.55
N THR A 167 -0.88 17.01 3.67
CA THR A 167 0.49 17.29 3.20
C THR A 167 0.57 18.46 2.22
N GLY A 168 -0.57 18.91 1.70
CA GLY A 168 -0.70 20.06 0.80
C GLY A 168 0.20 19.94 -0.42
N GLY A 169 0.91 21.02 -0.77
CA GLY A 169 1.81 21.04 -1.93
C GLY A 169 2.99 20.06 -1.87
N TRP A 170 3.33 19.53 -0.69
CA TRP A 170 4.41 18.54 -0.54
C TRP A 170 4.06 17.18 -1.13
N ILE A 171 2.77 16.87 -1.34
CA ILE A 171 2.33 15.59 -1.90
C ILE A 171 3.01 15.28 -3.24
N VAL A 172 3.16 16.30 -4.09
CA VAL A 172 3.80 16.15 -5.41
C VAL A 172 5.27 15.76 -5.26
N LEU A 173 5.99 16.41 -4.33
CA LEU A 173 7.39 16.09 -4.08
C LEU A 173 7.54 14.69 -3.48
N ILE A 174 6.71 14.35 -2.49
CA ILE A 174 6.72 13.04 -1.83
C ILE A 174 6.51 11.93 -2.86
N LEU A 175 5.47 12.07 -3.70
CA LEU A 175 5.15 11.10 -4.74
C LEU A 175 6.27 11.02 -5.78
N ALA A 176 6.76 12.15 -6.28
CA ALA A 176 7.84 12.17 -7.27
C ALA A 176 9.11 11.47 -6.76
N VAL A 177 9.54 11.78 -5.53
CA VAL A 177 10.71 11.14 -4.92
C VAL A 177 10.50 9.64 -4.73
N CYS A 178 9.33 9.23 -4.23
CA CYS A 178 9.04 7.81 -4.03
C CYS A 178 8.98 7.04 -5.36
N VAL A 179 8.39 7.62 -6.41
CA VAL A 179 8.36 7.04 -7.77
C VAL A 179 9.77 6.88 -8.32
N LEU A 180 10.65 7.88 -8.16
CA LEU A 180 12.05 7.77 -8.62
C LEU A 180 12.80 6.65 -7.90
N ILE A 181 12.64 6.51 -6.58
CA ILE A 181 13.21 5.41 -5.81
C ILE A 181 12.69 4.06 -6.32
N PHE A 182 11.37 3.98 -6.56
CA PHE A 182 10.72 2.77 -7.07
C PHE A 182 11.28 2.38 -8.43
N LEU A 183 11.30 3.30 -9.39
CA LEU A 183 11.82 3.05 -10.74
C LEU A 183 13.29 2.63 -10.70
N ALA A 184 14.12 3.32 -9.91
CA ALA A 184 15.53 2.98 -9.74
C ALA A 184 15.71 1.55 -9.22
N TYR A 185 14.90 1.12 -8.26
CA TYR A 185 14.93 -0.24 -7.74
C TYR A 185 14.44 -1.27 -8.78
N ASN A 186 13.41 -0.93 -9.55
CA ASN A 186 12.84 -1.82 -10.56
C ASN A 186 13.81 -2.12 -11.72
N ILE A 187 14.81 -1.26 -11.98
CA ILE A 187 15.89 -1.57 -12.94
C ILE A 187 16.59 -2.88 -12.56
N LYS A 188 16.76 -3.17 -11.26
CA LYS A 188 17.36 -4.42 -10.79
C LYS A 188 16.41 -5.60 -10.91
N VAL A 189 15.14 -5.40 -10.56
CA VAL A 189 14.15 -6.50 -10.44
C VAL A 189 13.64 -6.95 -11.80
N TRP A 190 13.31 -5.99 -12.68
CA TRP A 190 12.66 -6.24 -13.97
C TRP A 190 13.53 -5.89 -15.17
N GLY A 191 14.66 -5.23 -14.95
CA GLY A 191 15.59 -4.82 -16.00
C GLY A 191 15.36 -3.39 -16.49
N PHE A 192 16.43 -2.79 -17.01
CA PHE A 192 16.42 -1.44 -17.56
C PHE A 192 15.40 -1.20 -18.69
N PRO A 193 15.21 -2.12 -19.66
CA PRO A 193 14.28 -1.87 -20.78
C PRO A 193 12.85 -1.58 -20.33
N LEU A 194 12.34 -2.32 -19.32
CA LEU A 194 10.98 -2.13 -18.82
C LEU A 194 10.82 -0.75 -18.16
N VAL A 195 11.81 -0.34 -17.36
CA VAL A 195 11.81 0.97 -16.70
C VAL A 195 11.93 2.12 -17.72
N ALA A 196 12.76 1.95 -18.75
CA ALA A 196 12.93 2.96 -19.80
C ALA A 196 11.62 3.21 -20.58
N VAL A 197 10.88 2.14 -20.91
CA VAL A 197 9.57 2.26 -21.58
C VAL A 197 8.56 2.96 -20.66
N ALA A 198 8.49 2.59 -19.38
CA ALA A 198 7.58 3.23 -18.42
C ALA A 198 7.87 4.73 -18.29
N LEU A 199 9.14 5.12 -18.21
CA LEU A 199 9.54 6.53 -18.13
C LEU A 199 9.21 7.29 -19.42
N ALA A 200 9.43 6.69 -20.59
CA ALA A 200 9.10 7.31 -21.87
C ALA A 200 7.60 7.59 -21.99
N ILE A 201 6.74 6.66 -21.56
CA ILE A 201 5.28 6.86 -21.57
C ILE A 201 4.90 7.98 -20.59
N ALA A 202 5.44 7.95 -19.36
CA ALA A 202 5.11 8.94 -18.34
C ALA A 202 5.54 10.37 -18.69
N LEU A 203 6.59 10.54 -19.49
CA LEU A 203 7.06 11.85 -19.97
C LEU A 203 6.37 12.31 -21.27
N TYR A 204 5.73 11.39 -22.00
CA TYR A 204 5.01 11.69 -23.23
C TYR A 204 3.56 12.15 -22.96
N SER A 205 2.95 11.68 -21.87
CA SER A 205 1.61 12.07 -21.41
C SER A 205 1.61 13.40 -20.68
#